data_AF-A0A936PUV7-F1
#
_entry.id   AF-A0A936PUV7-F1
#
_cell.length_a   1.000
_cell.length_b   1.000
_cell.length_c   1.000
_cell.angle_alpha   90.00
_cell.angle_beta   90.00
_cell.angle_gamma   90.00
#
_symmetry.space_group_name_H-M   'P 1'
#
loop_
_entity.id
_entity.type
_entity.pdbx_description
1 polymer ?
#
loop_
_entity_poly.entity_id
_entity_poly.type
_entity_poly.pdbx_seq_one_letter_code
_entity_poly.pdbx_strand_id
1 'polypeptide(L)'
;MKVTEACDGEDNDLDGSVDEGFVQYADMDGDGFGDPAAPVVSCEDASGLVLDDSDCDDGDASVNPEAAEVCDSTDNNCDGVIDDDAIDARTYYADEDGMASAMGFHSAGRL
;
A
#
# COMPACT_ATOMS: atom_id res chain seq x y z
N MET A 1 11.96 -13.79 -29.29
CA MET A 1 12.64 -14.31 -28.09
C MET A 1 12.89 -13.07 -27.29
N LYS A 2 12.06 -12.78 -26.27
CA LYS A 2 12.36 -11.67 -25.36
C LYS A 2 13.71 -12.03 -24.75
N VAL A 3 14.72 -11.22 -25.08
CA VAL A 3 16.00 -11.31 -24.40
C VAL A 3 15.71 -10.87 -22.97
N THR A 4 16.31 -11.52 -21.99
CA THR A 4 16.20 -11.06 -20.60
C THR A 4 17.11 -9.85 -20.47
N GLU A 5 16.58 -8.73 -20.01
CA GLU A 5 17.40 -7.55 -19.72
C GLU A 5 18.55 -7.90 -18.76
N ALA A 6 19.73 -7.40 -19.09
CA ALA A 6 20.90 -7.41 -18.25
C ALA A 6 21.17 -5.98 -17.83
N CYS A 7 21.52 -5.78 -16.56
CA CYS A 7 21.81 -4.44 -16.03
C CYS A 7 23.19 -3.96 -16.52
N ASP A 8 23.27 -3.59 -17.80
CA ASP A 8 24.49 -3.16 -18.48
C ASP A 8 24.34 -1.79 -19.18
N GLY A 9 23.19 -1.13 -19.01
CA GLY A 9 22.91 0.18 -19.58
C GLY A 9 22.60 0.15 -21.07
N GLU A 10 22.35 -1.04 -21.63
CA GLU A 10 21.88 -1.24 -22.99
C GLU A 10 20.45 -1.80 -23.00
N ASP A 11 19.69 -1.50 -24.04
CA ASP A 11 18.37 -2.08 -24.30
C ASP A 11 18.58 -3.46 -24.97
N ASN A 12 18.58 -4.54 -24.18
CA ASN A 12 18.97 -5.86 -24.69
C ASN A 12 17.85 -6.52 -25.50
N ASP A 13 16.59 -6.17 -25.25
CA ASP A 13 15.44 -6.72 -25.95
C ASP A 13 14.80 -5.81 -27.01
N LEU A 14 15.32 -4.57 -27.14
CA LEU A 14 14.96 -3.54 -28.09
C LEU A 14 13.51 -3.03 -27.97
N ASP A 15 12.96 -3.02 -26.75
CA ASP A 15 11.62 -2.48 -26.48
C ASP A 15 11.60 -0.96 -26.18
N GLY A 16 12.78 -0.34 -26.11
CA GLY A 16 12.96 1.10 -25.94
C GLY A 16 13.12 1.53 -24.48
N SER A 17 13.12 0.57 -23.56
CA SER A 17 13.51 0.77 -22.16
C SER A 17 14.93 0.24 -21.94
N VAL A 18 15.60 0.73 -20.90
CA VAL A 18 16.94 0.25 -20.53
C VAL A 18 16.83 -0.26 -19.10
N ASP A 19 17.24 -1.51 -18.89
CA ASP A 19 17.31 -2.16 -17.58
C ASP A 19 15.96 -2.19 -16.80
N GLU A 20 14.81 -2.29 -17.48
CA GLU A 20 13.46 -2.16 -16.88
C GLU A 20 13.05 -3.28 -15.90
N GLY A 21 13.91 -4.28 -15.69
CA GLY A 21 13.79 -5.29 -14.62
C GLY A 21 14.60 -4.97 -13.36
N PHE A 22 15.31 -3.84 -13.34
CA PHE A 22 16.21 -3.43 -12.25
C PHE A 22 15.77 -2.11 -11.61
N VAL A 23 14.52 -1.69 -11.84
CA VAL A 23 13.91 -0.55 -11.15
C VAL A 23 13.57 -0.99 -9.73
N GLN A 24 14.10 -0.26 -8.76
CA GLN A 24 13.81 -0.38 -7.33
C GLN A 24 13.28 0.97 -6.82
N TYR A 25 12.68 0.98 -5.65
CA TYR A 25 11.99 2.11 -5.05
C TYR A 25 12.51 2.31 -3.63
N ALA A 26 12.60 3.57 -3.19
CA ALA A 26 13.09 3.88 -1.85
C ALA A 26 12.08 3.39 -0.80
N ASP A 27 12.59 2.72 0.23
CA ASP A 27 11.85 2.27 1.44
C ASP A 27 12.49 3.00 2.63
N MET A 28 11.99 4.19 2.93
CA MET A 28 12.55 5.11 3.92
C MET A 28 12.11 4.79 5.34
N ASP A 29 10.92 4.21 5.53
CA ASP A 29 10.39 3.85 6.84
C ASP A 29 10.66 2.39 7.24
N GLY A 30 11.06 1.54 6.29
CA GLY A 30 11.55 0.19 6.49
C GLY A 30 10.45 -0.86 6.62
N ASP A 31 9.30 -0.65 6.01
CA ASP A 31 8.17 -1.59 6.05
C ASP A 31 8.18 -2.63 4.90
N GLY A 32 9.03 -2.42 3.90
CA GLY A 32 9.24 -3.32 2.77
C GLY A 32 8.49 -2.93 1.49
N PHE A 33 7.76 -1.82 1.49
CA PHE A 33 7.15 -1.18 0.33
C PHE A 33 7.92 0.10 -0.01
N GLY A 34 7.88 0.53 -1.27
CA GLY A 34 8.67 1.68 -1.70
C GLY A 34 7.87 2.73 -2.46
N ASP A 35 8.37 3.96 -2.45
CA ASP A 35 7.71 5.13 -3.06
C ASP A 35 7.66 5.04 -4.61
N PRO A 36 6.47 4.90 -5.24
CA PRO A 36 6.31 4.87 -6.70
C PRO A 36 6.74 6.16 -7.38
N ALA A 37 6.80 7.28 -6.65
CA ALA A 37 7.26 8.55 -7.19
C ALA A 37 8.80 8.66 -7.26
N ALA A 38 9.53 7.71 -6.67
CA ALA A 38 10.99 7.72 -6.58
C ALA A 38 11.67 6.46 -7.16
N PRO A 39 11.45 6.11 -8.44
CA PRO A 39 12.11 4.97 -9.06
C PRO A 39 13.62 5.19 -9.21
N VAL A 40 14.39 4.17 -8.88
CA VAL A 40 15.85 4.10 -8.98
C VAL A 40 16.24 2.83 -9.75
N VAL A 41 16.89 3.00 -10.90
CA VAL A 41 17.49 1.85 -11.60
C VAL A 41 18.77 1.47 -10.88
N SER A 42 18.82 0.26 -10.31
CA SER A 42 20.00 -0.28 -9.63
C SER A 42 20.18 -1.77 -9.90
N CYS A 43 21.39 -2.12 -10.33
CA CYS A 43 21.81 -3.50 -10.59
C CYS A 43 22.18 -4.29 -9.33
N GLU A 44 22.30 -3.59 -8.20
CA GLU A 44 22.66 -4.16 -6.92
C GLU A 44 21.51 -3.97 -5.94
N ASP A 45 21.24 -4.99 -5.12
CA ASP A 45 20.36 -4.88 -3.97
C ASP A 45 21.00 -3.90 -2.97
N ALA A 46 20.56 -2.65 -3.01
CA ALA A 46 21.01 -1.64 -2.06
C ALA A 46 20.09 -1.68 -0.84
N SER A 47 20.67 -1.57 0.35
CA SER A 47 19.88 -1.45 1.58
C SER A 47 19.00 -0.19 1.53
N GLY A 48 17.71 -0.34 1.80
CA GLY A 48 16.73 0.75 1.74
C GLY A 48 16.11 0.96 0.35
N LEU A 49 16.28 0.00 -0.56
CA LEU A 49 15.53 -0.09 -1.80
C LEU A 49 14.76 -1.42 -1.86
N VAL A 50 13.57 -1.40 -2.46
CA VAL A 50 12.72 -2.57 -2.69
C VAL A 50 12.19 -2.60 -4.12
N LEU A 51 11.73 -3.75 -4.60
CA LEU A 51 11.14 -3.87 -5.95
C LEU A 51 9.66 -3.48 -5.99
N ASP A 52 9.01 -3.41 -4.83
CA ASP A 52 7.61 -3.06 -4.71
C ASP A 52 7.46 -1.53 -4.69
N ASP A 53 6.50 -1.01 -5.45
CA ASP A 53 6.22 0.42 -5.60
C ASP A 53 4.85 0.84 -5.08
N SER A 54 4.29 0.05 -4.17
CA SER A 54 2.91 0.20 -3.75
C SER A 54 2.74 1.05 -2.49
N ASP A 55 3.80 1.73 -2.03
CA ASP A 55 3.73 2.60 -0.85
C ASP A 55 3.16 3.99 -1.21
N CYS A 56 2.16 4.44 -0.47
CA CYS A 56 1.57 5.77 -0.63
C CYS A 56 2.09 6.80 0.38
N ASP A 57 2.79 6.39 1.45
CA ASP A 57 3.44 7.26 2.43
C ASP A 57 4.73 6.64 3.01
N ASP A 58 5.83 6.76 2.26
CA ASP A 58 7.21 6.34 2.60
C ASP A 58 7.81 7.03 3.85
N GLY A 59 7.00 7.82 4.57
CA GLY A 59 7.33 8.41 5.87
C GLY A 59 6.72 7.68 7.07
N ASP A 60 5.81 6.72 6.86
CA ASP A 60 5.03 6.06 7.89
C ASP A 60 4.82 4.57 7.61
N ALA A 61 5.63 3.73 8.27
CA ALA A 61 5.60 2.27 8.17
C ALA A 61 4.27 1.59 8.59
N SER A 62 3.26 2.38 9.00
CA SER A 62 1.89 1.89 9.23
C SER A 62 0.93 2.18 8.07
N VAL A 63 1.39 2.82 7.00
CA VAL A 63 0.64 3.15 5.79
C VAL A 63 1.28 2.42 4.61
N ASN A 64 0.69 1.30 4.20
CA ASN A 64 1.20 0.45 3.13
C ASN A 64 0.14 -0.59 2.71
N PRO A 65 0.28 -1.31 1.59
CA PRO A 65 -0.67 -2.30 1.09
C PRO A 65 -1.14 -3.39 2.08
N GLU A 66 -0.35 -3.68 3.10
CA GLU A 66 -0.68 -4.69 4.11
C GLU A 66 -1.29 -4.11 5.39
N ALA A 67 -1.36 -2.79 5.50
CA ALA A 67 -1.96 -2.12 6.63
C ALA A 67 -3.49 -2.31 6.65
N ALA A 68 -4.06 -2.23 7.85
CA ALA A 68 -5.50 -2.26 8.03
C ALA A 68 -6.05 -0.83 8.01
N GLU A 69 -7.14 -0.64 7.27
CA GLU A 69 -7.89 0.62 7.25
C GLU A 69 -8.46 0.96 8.63
N VAL A 70 -8.34 2.23 9.02
CA VAL A 70 -8.90 2.82 10.24
C VAL A 70 -9.63 4.10 9.84
N CYS A 71 -10.76 4.40 10.47
CA CYS A 71 -11.53 5.63 10.24
C CYS A 71 -10.79 6.88 10.76
N ASP A 72 -9.67 7.24 10.14
CA ASP A 72 -8.82 8.38 10.46
C ASP A 72 -8.68 9.39 9.30
N SER A 73 -9.38 9.15 8.18
CA SER A 73 -9.33 9.93 6.94
C SER A 73 -8.02 9.81 6.15
N THR A 74 -7.27 8.75 6.40
CA THR A 74 -6.09 8.33 5.63
C THR A 74 -6.45 7.05 4.88
N ASP A 75 -5.84 6.87 3.71
CA ASP A 75 -5.80 5.59 3.02
C ASP A 75 -4.60 4.84 3.59
N ASN A 76 -4.83 4.02 4.62
CA ASN A 76 -3.75 3.32 5.31
C ASN A 76 -3.23 2.16 4.49
N ASN A 77 -4.09 1.51 3.70
CA ASN A 77 -3.75 0.32 2.92
C ASN A 77 -3.33 0.64 1.48
N CYS A 78 -3.21 1.92 1.11
CA CYS A 78 -2.78 2.39 -0.20
C CYS A 78 -3.58 1.82 -1.39
N ASP A 79 -4.86 1.46 -1.19
CA ASP A 79 -5.71 0.91 -2.26
C ASP A 79 -6.41 1.98 -3.12
N GLY A 80 -6.23 3.25 -2.75
CA GLY A 80 -6.81 4.43 -3.40
C GLY A 80 -8.18 4.82 -2.84
N VAL A 81 -8.66 4.17 -1.78
CA VAL A 81 -9.95 4.44 -1.14
C VAL A 81 -9.77 4.66 0.37
N ILE A 82 -10.01 5.90 0.78
CA ILE A 82 -9.94 6.29 2.20
C ILE A 82 -11.04 5.61 3.03
N ASP A 83 -10.65 5.02 4.16
CA ASP A 83 -11.50 4.43 5.20
C ASP A 83 -12.41 3.28 4.70
N ASP A 84 -12.03 2.53 3.65
CA ASP A 84 -12.81 1.36 3.18
C ASP A 84 -12.58 0.13 4.06
N ASP A 85 -13.63 -0.66 4.32
CA ASP A 85 -13.55 -1.84 5.21
C ASP A 85 -12.84 -1.59 6.58
N ALA A 86 -12.84 -0.34 7.05
CA ALA A 86 -12.09 0.07 8.24
C ALA A 86 -12.46 -0.75 9.48
N ILE A 87 -11.44 -1.21 10.22
CA ILE A 87 -11.61 -2.16 11.32
C ILE A 87 -12.38 -1.57 12.52
N ASP A 88 -12.45 -0.24 12.62
CA ASP A 88 -13.19 0.49 13.64
C ASP A 88 -14.48 1.15 13.11
N ALA A 89 -14.86 0.85 11.85
CA ALA A 89 -16.09 1.33 11.25
C ALA A 89 -17.30 0.88 12.08
N ARG A 90 -18.15 1.84 12.44
CA ARG A 90 -19.42 1.54 13.12
C ARG A 90 -20.44 1.11 12.09
N THR A 91 -20.81 -0.18 12.12
CA THR A 91 -21.97 -0.63 11.35
C THR A 91 -23.25 -0.06 11.97
N TYR A 92 -23.95 0.77 11.19
CA TYR A 92 -25.27 1.24 11.53
C TYR A 92 -26.32 0.37 10.85
N TYR A 93 -27.21 -0.22 11.63
CA TYR A 93 -28.38 -0.92 11.09
C TYR A 93 -29.56 0.04 11.08
N ALA A 94 -30.31 0.09 9.97
CA ALA A 94 -31.60 0.77 9.93
C ALA A 94 -32.57 0.01 10.85
N ASP A 95 -33.03 0.65 11.92
CA ASP A 95 -34.19 0.19 12.65
C ASP A 95 -35.48 0.53 11.87
N GLU A 96 -36.60 -0.10 12.24
CA GLU A 96 -37.94 0.16 11.65
C GLU A 96 -38.38 1.63 11.74
N ASP A 97 -37.62 2.48 12.44
CA ASP A 97 -37.92 3.88 12.71
C ASP A 97 -36.93 4.86 12.03
N GLY A 98 -35.98 4.37 11.22
CA GLY A 98 -35.13 5.17 10.33
C GLY A 98 -33.95 5.88 10.99
N MET A 99 -33.56 5.50 12.21
CA MET A 99 -32.41 6.07 12.90
C MET A 99 -31.32 5.00 13.02
N ALA A 100 -30.35 5.08 12.11
CA ALA A 100 -29.16 4.24 12.12
C ALA A 100 -28.53 4.21 13.52
N SER A 101 -28.51 3.03 14.17
CA SER A 101 -27.96 2.86 15.52
C SER A 101 -26.65 2.04 15.45
N ALA A 102 -25.54 2.64 15.88
CA ALA A 102 -24.23 1.97 15.92
C ALA A 102 -24.21 0.97 17.07
N MET A 103 -24.03 -0.31 16.78
CA MET A 103 -23.81 -1.28 17.85
C MET A 103 -22.41 -1.13 18.43
N GLY A 104 -22.27 -0.29 19.45
CA GLY A 104 -21.30 -0.53 20.50
C GLY A 104 -21.79 -1.69 21.37
N PHE A 105 -20.99 -2.76 21.46
CA PHE A 105 -21.15 -3.92 22.35
C PHE A 105 -22.14 -3.70 23.51
N HIS A 106 -23.41 -4.03 23.32
CA HIS A 106 -24.36 -4.13 24.41
C HIS A 106 -24.37 -5.58 24.90
N SER A 107 -23.54 -5.84 25.91
CA SER A 107 -23.84 -6.87 26.89
C SER A 107 -25.11 -6.47 27.66
N ALA A 108 -26.26 -6.59 27.01
CA ALA A 108 -27.56 -6.48 27.65
C ALA A 108 -27.82 -7.78 28.43
N GLY A 109 -27.59 -7.72 29.74
CA GLY A 109 -27.90 -8.79 30.66
C GLY A 109 -28.00 -8.29 32.09
N ARG A 110 -28.80 -7.25 32.33
CA ARG A 110 -29.25 -6.85 33.67
C ARG A 110 -30.26 -7.90 34.14
N LEU A 111 -29.96 -8.59 35.24
CA LEU A 111 -30.96 -9.11 36.19
C LEU A 111 -30.95 -8.20 37.42
#